data_AF-L1MFA1-F1
#
_entry.id   AF-L1MFA1-F1
#
_cell.length_a   1.000
_cell.length_b   1.000
_cell.length_c   1.000
_cell.angle_alpha   90.00
_cell.angle_beta   90.00
_cell.angle_gamma   90.00
#
_symmetry.space_group_name_H-M   'P 1'
#
loop_
_entity.id
_entity.type
_entity.pdbx_description
1 polymer ?
#
loop_
_entity_poly.entity_id
_entity_poly.type
_entity_poly.pdbx_seq_one_letter_code
_entity_poly.pdbx_strand_id
1 'polypeptide(L)' 'MTWLVYLLFAVAGLLVGGAWSAYQAENRAMTYIAAIGAAIAFTAAVLWMIGEMS' A
#
# COMPACT_ATOMS: atom_id res chain seq x y z
N MET A 1 -7.45 -14.02 11.26
CA MET A 1 -6.54 -12.86 11.40
C MET A 1 -7.03 -11.64 10.62
N THR A 2 -8.30 -11.27 10.75
CA THR A 2 -8.94 -10.20 9.95
C THR A 2 -8.32 -8.81 10.16
N TRP A 3 -7.73 -8.57 11.34
CA TRP A 3 -7.07 -7.31 11.67
C TRP A 3 -5.84 -7.00 10.80
N LEU A 4 -5.11 -8.04 10.36
CA LEU A 4 -3.92 -7.90 9.51
C LEU A 4 -4.31 -7.39 8.12
N VAL A 5 -5.44 -7.86 7.58
CA VAL A 5 -5.98 -7.41 6.30
C VAL A 5 -6.27 -5.91 6.35
N TYR A 6 -6.94 -5.45 7.41
CA TYR A 6 -7.22 -4.02 7.59
C TYR A 6 -5.93 -3.18 7.71
N LEU A 7 -4.92 -3.69 8.42
CA LEU A 7 -3.63 -3.02 8.52
C LEU A 7 -2.94 -2.91 7.15
N LEU A 8 -2.91 -3.98 6.37
CA LEU A 8 -2.26 -3.98 5.05
C LEU A 8 -2.95 -3.00 4.08
N PHE A 9 -4.28 -2.93 4.10
CA PHE A 9 -5.02 -1.92 3.32
C PHE A 9 -4.75 -0.49 3.81
N ALA A 10 -4.68 -0.27 5.13
CA ALA A 10 -4.34 1.03 5.68
C ALA A 10 -2.93 1.48 5.28
N VAL A 11 -1.94 0.58 5.35
CA VAL A 11 -0.57 0.84 4.91
C VAL A 11 -0.52 1.11 3.40
N ALA A 12 -1.23 0.34 2.59
CA ALA A 12 -1.32 0.58 1.15
C ALA A 12 -1.87 1.99 0.86
N GLY A 13 -2.97 2.39 1.52
CA GLY A 13 -3.53 3.73 1.39
C GLY A 13 -2.57 4.84 1.83
N LEU A 14 -1.86 4.63 2.94
CA LEU A 14 -0.86 5.58 3.45
C LEU A 14 0.31 5.75 2.45
N LEU A 15 0.77 4.66 1.84
CA LEU A 15 1.82 4.68 0.82
C LEU A 15 1.36 5.36 -0.47
N VAL A 16 0.09 5.21 -0.88
CA VAL A 16 -0.48 5.98 -2.00
C VAL A 16 -0.50 7.48 -1.66
N GLY A 17 -0.93 7.85 -0.47
CA GLY A 17 -0.89 9.24 0.01
C GLY A 17 0.55 9.80 0.09
N GLY A 18 1.50 8.96 0.49
CA GLY A 18 2.93 9.27 0.50
C GLY A 18 3.50 9.46 -0.91
N ALA A 19 3.10 8.62 -1.86
CA ALA A 19 3.47 8.76 -3.27
C ALA A 19 2.93 10.08 -3.85
N TRP A 20 1.68 10.43 -3.53
CA TRP A 20 1.09 11.71 -3.95
C TRP A 20 1.79 12.92 -3.35
N SER A 21 2.12 12.86 -2.06
CA SER A 21 2.87 13.92 -1.38
C SER A 21 4.29 14.08 -1.95
N ALA A 22 4.96 12.97 -2.25
CA ALA A 22 6.27 12.96 -2.89
C ALA A 22 6.23 13.50 -4.33
N TYR A 23 5.14 13.20 -5.06
CA TYR A 23 4.93 13.70 -6.41
C TYR A 23 4.79 15.22 -6.42
N GLN A 24 4.01 15.77 -5.49
CA GLN A 24 3.87 17.23 -5.31
C GLN A 24 5.19 17.90 -4.91
N ALA A 25 6.05 17.21 -4.17
CA ALA A 25 7.39 17.71 -3.81
C ALA A 25 8.42 17.60 -4.96
N GLU A 26 7.99 17.30 -6.19
CA GLU A 26 8.82 17.03 -7.37
C GLU A 26 9.85 15.90 -7.17
N ASN A 27 9.72 15.11 -6.10
CA ASN A 27 10.61 14.01 -5.78
C ASN A 27 10.15 12.73 -6.48
N ARG A 28 10.52 12.62 -7.76
CA ARG A 28 10.15 11.50 -8.63
C ARG A 28 10.63 10.16 -8.08
N ALA A 29 11.84 10.11 -7.52
CA ALA A 29 12.41 8.87 -6.97
C ALA A 29 11.56 8.35 -5.80
N MET A 30 11.24 9.22 -4.83
CA MET A 30 10.42 8.85 -3.67
C MET A 30 8.98 8.49 -4.08
N THR A 31 8.45 9.17 -5.11
CA THR A 31 7.14 8.85 -5.68
C THR A 31 7.09 7.40 -6.18
N TYR A 32 8.08 6.99 -6.96
CA TYR A 32 8.13 5.61 -7.49
C TYR A 32 8.30 4.58 -6.38
N ILE A 33 9.16 4.85 -5.38
CA ILE A 33 9.36 3.95 -4.25
C ILE A 33 8.06 3.76 -3.47
N ALA A 34 7.37 4.86 -3.15
CA ALA A 34 6.10 4.81 -2.43
C ALA A 34 4.99 4.13 -3.24
N ALA A 35 4.92 4.39 -4.55
CA ALA A 35 3.94 3.76 -5.44
C ALA A 35 4.15 2.24 -5.57
N ILE A 36 5.40 1.80 -5.73
CA ILE A 36 5.75 0.37 -5.78
C ILE A 36 5.45 -0.29 -4.43
N GLY A 37 5.81 0.36 -3.33
CA GLY A 37 5.48 -0.11 -1.98
C GLY A 37 3.98 -0.26 -1.77
N ALA A 38 3.18 0.71 -2.23
CA ALA A 38 1.73 0.66 -2.17
C ALA A 38 1.16 -0.54 -2.96
N ALA A 39 1.66 -0.79 -4.16
CA ALA A 39 1.23 -1.90 -5.00
C ALA A 39 1.52 -3.27 -4.36
N ILE A 40 2.70 -3.42 -3.74
CA ILE A 40 3.08 -4.64 -3.02
C ILE A 40 2.18 -4.82 -1.78
N ALA A 41 2.00 -3.78 -0.97
CA ALA A 41 1.16 -3.83 0.23
C ALA A 41 -0.30 -4.18 -0.10
N PHE A 42 -0.84 -3.59 -1.18
CA PHE A 42 -2.19 -3.90 -1.68
C PHE A 42 -2.31 -5.35 -2.15
N THR A 43 -1.34 -5.84 -2.93
CA THR A 43 -1.33 -7.23 -3.41
C THR A 43 -1.28 -8.21 -2.23
N ALA A 44 -0.42 -7.96 -1.24
CA ALA A 44 -0.36 -8.75 -0.02
C ALA A 44 -1.69 -8.72 0.75
N ALA A 45 -2.34 -7.55 0.86
CA ALA A 45 -3.64 -7.40 1.52
C ALA A 45 -4.71 -8.29 0.86
N VAL A 46 -4.77 -8.28 -0.47
CA VAL A 46 -5.73 -9.07 -1.25
C VAL A 46 -5.47 -10.57 -1.09
N LEU A 47 -4.21 -11.01 -1.20
CA LEU A 47 -3.86 -12.42 -1.04
C LEU A 47 -4.19 -12.95 0.35
N TRP A 48 -3.91 -12.16 1.39
CA TRP A 48 -4.28 -12.52 2.77
C TRP A 48 -5.80 -12.54 2.99
N MET A 49 -6.52 -11.58 2.41
CA MET A 49 -7.98 -11.54 2.47
C MET A 49 -8.59 -12.80 1.86
N ILE A 50 -8.11 -13.25 0.70
CA ILE A 50 -8.59 -14.47 0.04
C ILE A 50 -8.35 -15.69 0.94
N GLY A 51 -7.17 -15.81 1.56
CA GLY A 51 -6.86 -16.92 2.48
C GLY A 51 -7.67 -16.91 3.78
N GLU A 52 -8.19 -15.76 4.21
CA GLU A 52 -9.08 -15.67 5.37
C GLU A 52 -10.55 -15.98 5.02
N MET A 53 -10.91 -15.93 3.74
CA MET A 53 -12.27 -16.22 3.24
C MET A 53 -12.49 -17.72 2.93
N SER A 54 -11.42 -18.53 2.91
CA SER A 54 -11.44 -19.98 2.72
C SER A 54 -11.48 -20.74 4.03
#